data_AF-W1PS40-F1
#
_entry.id   AF-W1PS40-F1
#
_cell.length_a   1.000
_cell.length_b   1.000
_cell.length_c   1.000
_cell.angle_alpha   90.00
_cell.angle_beta   90.00
_cell.angle_gamma   90.00
#
_symmetry.space_group_name_H-M   'P 1'
#
loop_
_entity.id
_entity.type
_entity.pdbx_description
1 polymer ?
#
loop_
_entity_poly.entity_id
_entity_poly.type
_entity_poly.pdbx_seq_one_letter_code
_entity_poly.pdbx_strand_id
1 'polypeptide(L)'
;VDYILGDNPMNMSYMVGYGDRYPLKIHHRGSSLPSIVDHPQLIACKEGFVYFSSSGPNPNMHVGAVVGGPGKDDKYNDDRAAFRLSEPTTYINAPLVGVLAYFVANPS
;
A
#
# COMPACT_ATOMS: atom_id res chain seq x y z
N VAL A 1 16.24 6.33 -0.72
CA VAL A 1 15.12 5.35 -0.62
C VAL A 1 14.68 5.15 0.82
N ASP A 2 15.55 5.45 1.78
CA ASP A 2 15.34 5.23 3.21
C ASP A 2 14.06 5.90 3.74
N TYR A 3 13.76 7.12 3.29
CA TYR A 3 12.51 7.79 3.63
C TYR A 3 11.26 6.96 3.27
N ILE A 4 11.25 6.30 2.09
CA ILE A 4 10.14 5.43 1.68
C ILE A 4 10.08 4.17 2.56
N LEU A 5 11.23 3.71 3.04
CA LEU A 5 11.39 2.42 3.73
C LEU A 5 11.36 2.52 5.25
N GLY A 6 11.28 3.72 5.84
CA GLY A 6 11.06 3.91 7.28
C GLY A 6 11.75 5.12 7.91
N ASP A 7 12.75 5.70 7.25
CA ASP A 7 13.50 6.86 7.78
C ASP A 7 12.75 8.17 7.52
N ASN A 8 11.61 8.31 8.20
CA ASN A 8 10.71 9.46 8.08
C ASN A 8 10.07 9.80 9.44
N PRO A 9 9.44 10.98 9.59
CA PRO A 9 8.86 11.41 10.87
C PRO A 9 7.79 10.49 11.46
N MET A 10 7.13 9.69 10.61
CA MET A 10 6.12 8.72 11.04
C MET A 10 6.73 7.39 11.51
N ASN A 11 8.03 7.17 11.27
CA ASN A 11 8.77 5.94 11.53
C ASN A 11 8.00 4.71 11.02
N MET A 12 7.63 4.75 9.74
CA MET A 12 6.89 3.70 9.05
C MET A 12 7.31 3.59 7.58
N SER A 13 7.28 2.39 7.03
CA SER A 13 7.46 2.17 5.61
C SER A 13 6.22 2.59 4.83
N TYR A 14 6.40 3.21 3.66
CA TYR A 14 5.34 3.43 2.67
C TYR A 14 5.28 2.30 1.63
N MET A 15 6.11 1.26 1.78
CA MET A 15 6.01 0.00 1.06
C MET A 15 5.31 -1.04 1.94
N VAL A 16 4.18 -1.57 1.46
CA VAL A 16 3.37 -2.57 2.16
C VAL A 16 4.18 -3.85 2.39
N GLY A 17 4.16 -4.34 3.64
CA GLY A 17 4.85 -5.56 4.03
C GLY A 17 6.35 -5.40 4.29
N TYR A 18 6.89 -4.17 4.30
CA TYR A 18 8.28 -3.88 4.63
C TYR A 18 8.39 -3.13 5.97
N GLY A 19 9.31 -3.55 6.83
CA GLY A 19 9.50 -2.97 8.17
C GLY A 19 8.38 -3.30 9.16
N ASP A 20 8.47 -2.74 10.37
CA ASP A 20 7.55 -3.06 11.47
C ASP A 20 6.20 -2.34 11.38
N ARG A 21 6.13 -1.23 10.64
CA ARG A 21 4.94 -0.41 10.45
C ARG A 21 4.80 -0.02 8.99
N TYR A 22 3.65 -0.31 8.40
CA TYR A 22 3.33 -0.04 6.99
C TYR A 22 1.81 0.14 6.79
N PRO A 23 1.35 0.69 5.65
CA PRO A 23 -0.07 0.84 5.34
C PRO A 23 -0.81 -0.49 5.31
N LEU A 24 -1.99 -0.53 5.92
CA LEU A 24 -2.86 -1.71 5.96
C LEU A 24 -4.16 -1.49 5.18
N LYS A 25 -4.51 -0.24 4.86
CA LYS A 25 -5.78 0.15 4.23
C LYS A 25 -5.56 0.85 2.90
N ILE A 26 -4.66 0.35 2.07
CA ILE A 26 -4.34 0.94 0.76
C ILE A 26 -5.57 0.95 -0.17
N HIS A 27 -5.67 1.98 -1.02
CA HIS A 27 -6.71 2.11 -2.04
C HIS A 27 -6.47 1.12 -3.19
N HIS A 28 -6.70 -0.17 -2.97
CA HIS A 28 -6.51 -1.21 -3.97
C HIS A 28 -7.61 -2.28 -3.89
N ARG A 29 -8.42 -2.38 -4.95
CA ARG A 29 -9.62 -3.26 -4.98
C ARG A 29 -9.29 -4.72 -4.70
N GLY A 30 -8.29 -5.28 -5.39
CA GLY A 30 -7.89 -6.68 -5.21
C GLY A 30 -7.34 -6.97 -3.81
N SER A 31 -6.78 -5.96 -3.15
CA SER A 31 -6.29 -6.09 -1.77
C SER A 31 -7.44 -6.04 -0.76
N SER A 32 -8.41 -5.14 -0.98
CA SER A 32 -9.53 -4.90 -0.06
C SER A 32 -10.65 -5.95 -0.10
N LEU A 33 -10.84 -6.64 -1.22
CA LEU A 33 -11.88 -7.67 -1.36
C LEU A 33 -11.41 -9.00 -0.75
N PRO A 34 -12.31 -9.83 -0.18
CA PRO A 34 -11.96 -11.15 0.29
C PRO A 34 -11.46 -12.03 -0.87
N SER A 35 -10.64 -13.01 -0.55
CA SER A 35 -10.18 -13.99 -1.54
C SER A 35 -11.35 -14.86 -2.03
N ILE A 36 -11.20 -15.49 -3.19
CA ILE A 36 -12.19 -16.46 -3.69
C ILE A 36 -12.28 -17.71 -2.79
N VAL A 37 -11.26 -17.97 -1.98
CA VAL A 37 -11.26 -19.08 -1.01
C VAL A 37 -12.20 -18.77 0.15
N ASP A 38 -12.19 -17.54 0.65
CA ASP A 38 -13.01 -17.10 1.78
C ASP A 38 -14.42 -16.67 1.35
N HIS A 39 -14.58 -16.20 0.11
CA HIS A 39 -15.84 -15.75 -0.47
C HIS A 39 -15.96 -16.22 -1.95
N PRO A 40 -16.36 -17.47 -2.20
CA PRO A 40 -16.42 -18.05 -3.55
C PRO A 40 -17.52 -17.47 -4.46
N GLN A 41 -18.48 -16.74 -3.89
CA GLN A 41 -19.62 -16.16 -4.58
C GLN A 41 -19.20 -14.88 -5.30
N LEU A 42 -19.84 -14.63 -6.44
CA LEU A 42 -19.59 -13.41 -7.21
C LEU A 42 -19.97 -12.18 -6.38
N ILE A 43 -19.05 -11.23 -6.27
CA ILE A 43 -19.28 -9.91 -5.70
C ILE A 43 -19.72 -8.99 -6.83
N ALA A 44 -20.98 -8.56 -6.83
CA ALA A 44 -21.51 -7.66 -7.85
C ALA A 44 -20.94 -6.24 -7.69
N CYS A 45 -21.08 -5.42 -8.74
CA CYS A 45 -20.44 -4.10 -8.84
C CYS A 45 -20.60 -3.19 -7.61
N LYS A 46 -21.82 -3.13 -7.04
CA LYS A 46 -22.10 -2.30 -5.85
C LYS A 46 -21.84 -3.01 -4.52
N GLU A 47 -21.78 -4.34 -4.51
CA GLU A 47 -21.57 -5.12 -3.29
C GLU A 47 -20.14 -4.97 -2.77
N GLY A 48 -19.19 -4.61 -3.64
CA GLY A 48 -17.81 -4.30 -3.25
C GLY A 48 -17.66 -3.08 -2.33
N PHE A 49 -18.65 -2.18 -2.26
CA PHE A 49 -18.55 -0.94 -1.49
C PHE A 49 -18.42 -1.15 0.01
N VAL A 50 -18.96 -2.24 0.55
CA VAL A 50 -18.84 -2.56 1.98
C VAL A 50 -17.38 -2.82 2.38
N TYR A 51 -16.59 -3.39 1.46
CA TYR A 51 -15.15 -3.60 1.67
C TYR A 51 -14.39 -2.30 1.52
N PHE A 52 -14.78 -1.44 0.57
CA PHE A 52 -14.20 -0.11 0.42
C PHE A 52 -14.39 0.74 1.69
N SER A 53 -15.58 0.74 2.29
CA SER A 53 -15.91 1.52 3.49
C SER A 53 -15.52 0.84 4.81
N SER A 54 -14.98 -0.38 4.78
CA SER A 54 -14.58 -1.11 5.99
C SER A 54 -13.46 -0.39 6.74
N SER A 55 -13.55 -0.34 8.07
CA SER A 55 -12.52 0.26 8.93
C SER A 55 -11.31 -0.63 9.18
N GLY A 56 -11.45 -1.93 8.90
CA GLY A 56 -10.39 -2.93 9.06
C GLY A 56 -9.33 -2.87 7.97
N PRO A 57 -8.19 -3.55 8.20
CA PRO A 57 -7.14 -3.71 7.20
C PRO A 57 -7.68 -4.44 5.96
N ASN A 58 -7.01 -4.26 4.83
CA ASN A 58 -7.27 -5.07 3.64
C ASN A 58 -6.98 -6.55 3.94
N PRO A 59 -7.87 -7.49 3.58
CA PRO A 59 -7.69 -8.92 3.88
C PRO A 59 -6.49 -9.53 3.15
N ASN A 60 -6.13 -9.01 1.97
CA ASN A 60 -4.96 -9.48 1.23
C ASN A 60 -3.85 -8.44 1.29
N MET A 61 -2.75 -8.77 1.96
CA MET A 61 -1.57 -7.90 2.01
C MET A 61 -0.94 -7.75 0.62
N HIS A 62 -0.90 -6.54 0.09
CA HIS A 62 -0.30 -6.27 -1.22
C HIS A 62 1.21 -6.02 -1.08
N VAL A 63 1.96 -7.07 -0.77
CA VAL A 63 3.41 -7.00 -0.50
C VAL A 63 4.16 -6.28 -1.63
N GLY A 64 5.02 -5.35 -1.25
CA GLY A 64 5.86 -4.57 -2.17
C GLY A 64 5.15 -3.38 -2.83
N ALA A 65 3.85 -3.20 -2.65
CA ALA A 65 3.13 -2.04 -3.15
C ALA A 65 3.58 -0.77 -2.43
N VAL A 66 3.97 0.25 -3.20
CA VAL A 66 4.34 1.55 -2.65
C VAL A 66 3.16 2.50 -2.82
N VAL A 67 2.68 3.03 -1.71
CA VAL A 67 1.56 4.00 -1.72
C VAL A 67 2.04 5.38 -2.17
N GLY A 68 1.10 6.28 -2.51
CA GLY A 68 1.40 7.67 -2.85
C GLY A 68 2.24 8.40 -1.79
N GLY A 69 2.10 8.03 -0.51
CA GLY A 69 2.93 8.52 0.58
C GLY A 69 2.26 9.61 1.41
N PRO A 70 3.02 10.30 2.28
CA PRO A 70 2.49 11.27 3.21
C PRO A 70 2.07 12.57 2.53
N GLY A 71 1.29 13.37 3.24
CA GLY A 71 1.05 14.77 2.89
C GLY A 71 2.31 15.62 3.01
N LYS A 72 2.19 16.90 2.64
CA LYS A 72 3.28 17.89 2.76
C LYS A 72 3.74 18.15 4.20
N ASP A 73 2.95 17.72 5.18
CA ASP A 73 3.20 17.81 6.60
C ASP A 73 3.77 16.51 7.19
N ASP A 74 4.29 15.61 6.33
CA ASP A 74 4.81 14.28 6.66
C ASP A 74 3.78 13.34 7.32
N LYS A 75 2.50 13.71 7.35
CA LYS A 75 1.44 12.87 7.92
C LYS A 75 0.89 11.91 6.90
N TYR A 76 0.75 10.66 7.32
CA TYR A 76 0.09 9.61 6.56
C TYR A 76 -1.12 9.09 7.34
N ASN A 77 -2.32 9.26 6.78
CA ASN A 77 -3.52 8.62 7.29
C ASN A 77 -3.76 7.35 6.48
N ASP A 78 -3.68 6.19 7.15
CA ASP A 78 -3.94 4.90 6.53
C ASP A 78 -5.44 4.72 6.30
N ASP A 79 -5.93 5.31 5.22
CA ASP A 79 -7.34 5.34 4.84
C ASP A 79 -7.51 4.98 3.37
N ARG A 80 -8.36 3.98 3.12
CA ARG A 80 -8.69 3.48 1.79
C ARG A 80 -9.38 4.55 0.94
N ALA A 81 -10.09 5.50 1.55
CA ALA A 81 -10.71 6.60 0.82
C ALA A 81 -9.71 7.71 0.43
N ALA A 82 -8.56 7.78 1.10
CA ALA A 82 -7.52 8.79 0.86
C ALA A 82 -6.61 8.42 -0.32
N PHE A 83 -7.20 8.16 -1.50
CA PHE A 83 -6.51 7.63 -2.68
C PHE A 83 -5.24 8.39 -3.06
N ARG A 84 -5.21 9.72 -2.89
CA ARG A 84 -4.01 10.55 -3.13
C ARG A 84 -2.77 10.11 -2.34
N LEU A 85 -2.98 9.57 -1.14
CA LEU A 85 -1.93 9.10 -0.24
C LEU A 85 -1.80 7.57 -0.29
N SER A 86 -2.92 6.85 -0.38
CA SER A 86 -2.98 5.40 -0.15
C SER A 86 -3.07 4.54 -1.42
N GLU A 87 -3.18 5.14 -2.61
CA GLU A 87 -3.23 4.39 -3.87
C GLU A 87 -1.83 3.97 -4.32
N PRO A 88 -1.57 2.66 -4.50
CA PRO A 88 -0.37 2.18 -5.17
C PRO A 88 -0.57 2.16 -6.68
N THR A 89 0.49 2.42 -7.43
CA THR A 89 0.45 2.35 -8.90
C THR A 89 1.73 1.76 -9.48
N THR A 90 1.62 1.20 -10.67
CA THR A 90 2.77 0.61 -11.39
C THR A 90 3.86 1.63 -11.65
N TYR A 91 3.52 2.89 -11.92
CA TYR A 91 4.49 3.95 -12.19
C TYR A 91 5.20 4.48 -10.94
N ILE A 92 4.69 4.21 -9.72
CA ILE A 92 5.43 4.46 -8.47
C ILE A 92 6.47 3.34 -8.27
N ASN A 93 6.05 2.09 -8.44
CA ASN A 93 6.91 0.93 -8.20
C ASN A 93 8.00 0.75 -9.27
N ALA A 94 7.70 1.00 -10.55
CA ALA A 94 8.63 0.80 -11.66
C ALA A 94 10.00 1.51 -11.48
N PRO A 95 10.06 2.83 -11.19
CA PRO A 95 11.34 3.48 -10.96
C PRO A 95 12.01 3.03 -9.65
N LEU A 96 11.23 2.73 -8.60
CA LEU A 96 11.81 2.28 -7.33
C LEU A 96 12.55 0.95 -7.49
N VAL A 97 11.99 -0.01 -8.23
CA VAL A 97 12.66 -1.29 -8.51
C VAL A 97 14.02 -1.06 -9.18
N GLY A 98 14.10 -0.12 -10.13
CA GLY A 98 15.38 0.23 -10.77
C GLY A 98 16.41 0.81 -9.79
N VAL A 99 15.99 1.73 -8.92
CA VAL A 99 16.86 2.33 -7.90
C VAL A 99 17.34 1.27 -6.89
N LEU A 100 16.45 0.39 -6.42
CA LEU A 100 16.81 -0.69 -5.51
C LEU A 100 17.79 -1.69 -6.15
N ALA A 101 17.56 -2.05 -7.42
CA ALA A 101 18.49 -2.91 -8.15
C ALA A 101 19.88 -2.27 -8.29
N TYR A 102 19.95 -0.96 -8.54
CA TYR A 102 21.22 -0.23 -8.57
C TYR A 102 21.98 -0.33 -7.24
N PHE A 103 21.30 -0.13 -6.10
CA PHE A 103 21.94 -0.24 -4.79
C PHE A 103 22.39 -1.66 -4.46
N VAL A 104 21.65 -2.68 -4.88
CA VAL A 104 22.08 -4.08 -4.75
C VAL A 104 23.33 -4.36 -5.58
N ALA A 105 23.41 -3.80 -6.80
CA ALA A 105 24.56 -3.98 -7.68
C ALA A 105 25.79 -3.15 -7.27
N ASN A 106 25.59 -2.07 -6.51
CA ASN A 106 26.63 -1.15 -6.06
C ASN A 106 26.56 -0.95 -4.54
N PRO A 107 26.86 -1.99 -3.74
CA PRO A 107 26.90 -1.85 -2.29
C PRO A 107 28.05 -0.93 -1.89
N SER A 108 27.74 0.03 -1.00
CA SER A 108 28.73 0.92 -0.36
C SER A 108 29.65 0.18 0.59
#